data_AF-A0A953ZY64-F1
#
_entry.id   AF-A0A953ZY64-F1
#
_cell.length_a   1.000
_cell.length_b   1.000
_cell.length_c   1.000
_cell.angle_alpha   90.00
_cell.angle_beta   90.00
_cell.angle_gamma   90.00
#
_symmetry.space_group_name_H-M   'P 1'
#
loop_
_entity.id
_entity.type
_entity.pdbx_description
1 polymer ?
#
loop_
_entity_poly.entity_id
_entity_poly.type
_entity_poly.pdbx_seq_one_letter_code
_entity_poly.pdbx_strand_id
1 'polypeptide(L)'
;MNCILPSIALCLVSTVALGQAVARPLDVAVTSAKGKFQGYVYKAKGVAKSIDCTEFVLAVVNDLTKSCGKKLSAKQRTTLVVAGVKAAELQGLVGAGDKSIRGVQQALIDAGLGKAVNPQDAAPGDLVQYWYKTKSGKWAGHAGLIERVTKDAAKKTTTLTIFGSHKSTLRKRADGAKDTKAGGIGSGPRLVLP
;
A
#
# COMPACT_ATOMS: atom_id res chain seq x y z
N MET A 1 -2.43 -29.79 -7.30
CA MET A 1 -1.44 -28.72 -7.02
C MET A 1 -2.11 -27.67 -6.14
N ASN A 2 -1.88 -27.72 -4.83
CA ASN A 2 -2.47 -26.76 -3.87
C ASN A 2 -1.70 -25.44 -3.95
N CYS A 3 -2.31 -24.43 -4.56
CA CYS A 3 -1.83 -23.05 -4.51
C CYS A 3 -2.01 -22.56 -3.07
N ILE A 4 -0.96 -22.65 -2.25
CA ILE A 4 -0.92 -22.04 -0.93
C ILE A 4 -1.04 -20.53 -1.16
N LEU A 5 -2.24 -19.98 -0.95
CA LEU A 5 -2.42 -18.54 -0.86
C LEU A 5 -1.46 -18.06 0.23
N PRO A 6 -0.56 -17.10 -0.05
CA PRO A 6 0.23 -16.51 1.02
C PRO A 6 -0.77 -15.98 2.05
N SER A 7 -0.64 -16.38 3.31
CA SER A 7 -1.39 -15.74 4.39
C SER A 7 -1.12 -14.24 4.28
N ILE A 8 -2.16 -13.46 3.97
CA ILE A 8 -2.09 -12.01 3.84
C ILE A 8 -2.89 -11.42 5.00
N ALA A 9 -2.27 -10.55 5.79
CA ALA A 9 -3.00 -9.69 6.72
C ALA A 9 -3.17 -8.32 6.06
N LEU A 10 -4.41 -7.83 5.99
CA LEU A 10 -4.78 -6.66 5.20
C LEU A 10 -5.46 -5.61 6.07
N CYS A 11 -4.98 -4.36 5.96
CA CYS A 11 -5.57 -3.20 6.62
C CYS A 11 -5.89 -2.14 5.56
N LEU A 12 -7.18 -1.86 5.37
CA LEU A 12 -7.66 -0.92 4.34
C LEU A 12 -8.30 0.31 4.95
N VAL A 13 -8.14 1.43 4.24
CA VAL A 13 -8.77 2.69 4.61
C VAL A 13 -9.26 3.42 3.37
N SER A 14 -10.52 3.83 3.41
CA SER A 14 -11.06 4.81 2.46
C SER A 14 -10.88 6.18 3.08
N THR A 15 -10.55 7.18 2.27
CA THR A 15 -10.62 8.57 2.71
C THR A 15 -12.09 8.98 2.83
N VAL A 16 -12.54 9.42 4.02
CA VAL A 16 -13.99 9.57 4.34
C VAL A 16 -14.63 10.77 3.69
N ALA A 17 -13.90 11.87 3.58
CA ALA A 17 -14.46 13.12 3.11
C ALA A 17 -13.29 14.04 2.78
N LEU A 18 -12.76 13.85 1.58
CA LEU A 18 -12.40 15.00 0.80
C LEU A 18 -13.60 15.13 -0.14
N GLY A 19 -14.51 16.09 0.10
CA GLY A 19 -15.76 16.22 -0.67
C GLY A 19 -15.53 16.29 -2.18
N GLN A 20 -16.58 16.33 -2.98
CA GLN A 20 -16.56 16.27 -4.46
C GLN A 20 -15.58 17.25 -5.17
N ALA A 21 -14.98 18.20 -4.46
CA ALA A 21 -13.97 19.14 -4.95
C ALA A 21 -12.49 18.71 -4.78
N VAL A 22 -12.20 17.54 -4.19
CA VAL A 22 -10.80 17.14 -3.91
C VAL A 22 -10.37 15.96 -4.80
N ALA A 23 -9.18 16.08 -5.39
CA ALA A 23 -8.62 15.08 -6.29
C ALA A 23 -8.67 13.67 -5.68
N ARG A 24 -9.10 12.67 -6.47
CA ARG A 24 -9.19 11.28 -6.01
C ARG A 24 -7.79 10.78 -5.62
N PRO A 25 -7.63 10.00 -4.54
CA PRO A 25 -6.33 9.50 -4.10
C PRO A 25 -5.48 8.85 -5.20
N LEU A 26 -6.12 8.04 -6.05
CA LEU A 26 -5.46 7.39 -7.17
C LEU A 26 -4.97 8.39 -8.23
N ASP A 27 -5.73 9.45 -8.53
CA ASP A 27 -5.31 10.48 -9.50
C ASP A 27 -4.11 11.27 -8.98
N VAL A 28 -4.10 11.59 -7.67
CA VAL A 28 -2.95 12.22 -7.02
C VAL A 28 -1.74 11.31 -7.08
N ALA A 29 -1.89 10.02 -6.77
CA ALA A 29 -0.81 9.05 -6.86
C ALA A 29 -0.23 8.94 -8.28
N VAL A 30 -1.09 8.86 -9.30
CA VAL A 30 -0.67 8.80 -10.71
C VAL A 30 0.02 10.10 -11.14
N THR A 31 -0.48 11.25 -10.71
CA THR A 31 0.12 12.56 -11.01
C THR A 31 1.50 12.69 -10.35
N SER A 32 1.60 12.36 -9.07
CA SER A 32 2.88 12.37 -8.35
C SER A 32 3.88 11.37 -8.93
N ALA A 33 3.41 10.21 -9.43
CA ALA A 33 4.26 9.24 -10.12
C ALA A 33 4.85 9.80 -11.43
N LYS A 34 4.04 10.50 -12.23
CA LYS A 34 4.44 11.06 -13.53
C LYS A 34 5.28 12.34 -13.43
N GLY A 35 5.09 13.12 -12.37
CA GLY A 35 5.84 14.35 -12.11
C GLY A 35 6.94 14.14 -11.08
N LYS A 36 6.58 14.32 -9.80
CA LYS A 36 7.51 14.35 -8.66
C LYS A 36 8.44 13.14 -8.59
N PHE A 37 7.93 11.96 -8.90
CA PHE A 37 8.65 10.71 -8.76
C PHE A 37 9.12 10.10 -10.08
N GLN A 38 9.15 10.89 -11.15
CA GLN A 38 9.68 10.43 -12.42
C GLN A 38 11.15 10.05 -12.28
N GLY A 39 11.47 8.81 -12.63
CA GLY A 39 12.82 8.24 -12.54
C GLY A 39 13.25 7.82 -11.12
N TYR A 40 12.33 7.81 -10.15
CA TYR A 40 12.62 7.22 -8.84
C TYR A 40 12.66 5.68 -8.92
N VAL A 41 13.56 5.09 -8.14
CA VAL A 41 13.74 3.64 -8.00
C VAL A 41 13.53 3.20 -6.55
N TYR A 42 13.11 1.94 -6.36
CA TYR A 42 12.76 1.46 -5.03
C TYR A 42 13.97 1.08 -4.18
N LYS A 43 14.11 1.70 -2.99
CA LYS A 43 15.16 1.43 -1.97
C LYS A 43 16.55 1.15 -2.55
N ALA A 44 16.96 1.86 -3.61
CA ALA A 44 18.25 1.65 -4.23
C ALA A 44 19.34 2.40 -3.42
N LYS A 45 20.25 1.66 -2.79
CA LYS A 45 21.35 2.23 -2.01
C LYS A 45 22.26 3.06 -2.92
N GLY A 46 22.62 4.27 -2.49
CA GLY A 46 23.50 5.16 -3.24
C GLY A 46 22.84 5.85 -4.44
N VAL A 47 21.51 5.73 -4.59
CA VAL A 47 20.77 6.40 -5.67
C VAL A 47 20.00 7.59 -5.11
N ALA A 48 20.28 8.78 -5.64
CA ALA A 48 19.68 10.04 -5.21
C ALA A 48 18.15 10.05 -5.34
N LYS A 49 17.62 9.39 -6.38
CA LYS A 49 16.17 9.23 -6.60
C LYS A 49 15.70 7.87 -6.11
N SER A 50 15.72 7.65 -4.80
CA SER A 50 15.16 6.45 -4.19
C SER A 50 13.99 6.77 -3.28
N ILE A 51 13.00 5.86 -3.23
CA ILE A 51 11.82 5.97 -2.37
C ILE A 51 11.31 4.59 -2.00
N ASP A 52 10.62 4.48 -0.88
CA ASP A 52 9.93 3.27 -0.48
C ASP A 52 8.40 3.35 -0.50
N CYS A 53 7.75 2.23 -0.15
CA CYS A 53 6.30 2.08 -0.26
C CYS A 53 5.54 2.97 0.72
N THR A 54 6.04 3.16 1.94
CA THR A 54 5.38 4.02 2.91
C THR A 54 5.74 5.48 2.71
N GLU A 55 6.96 5.79 2.26
CA GLU A 55 7.37 7.14 1.86
C GLU A 55 6.56 7.66 0.66
N PHE A 56 6.31 6.81 -0.33
CA PHE A 56 5.46 7.15 -1.46
C PHE A 56 4.02 7.41 -1.03
N VAL A 57 3.44 6.51 -0.23
CA VAL A 57 2.09 6.69 0.33
C VAL A 57 2.02 7.96 1.18
N LEU A 58 3.03 8.24 2.00
CA LEU A 58 3.11 9.47 2.78
C LEU A 58 3.12 10.71 1.89
N ALA A 59 3.85 10.69 0.77
CA ALA A 59 3.85 11.79 -0.17
C ALA A 59 2.48 12.02 -0.81
N VAL A 60 1.82 10.95 -1.25
CA VAL A 60 0.45 11.01 -1.80
C VAL A 60 -0.52 11.56 -0.76
N VAL A 61 -0.48 11.07 0.48
CA VAL A 61 -1.32 11.57 1.57
C VAL A 61 -1.04 13.04 1.85
N ASN A 62 0.22 13.48 1.87
CA ASN A 62 0.54 14.90 2.06
C ASN A 62 -0.03 15.77 0.93
N ASP A 63 0.01 15.30 -0.31
CA ASP A 63 -0.55 16.04 -1.45
C ASP A 63 -2.09 16.08 -1.38
N LEU A 64 -2.73 14.99 -0.95
CA LEU A 64 -4.17 14.93 -0.67
C LEU A 64 -4.61 15.84 0.49
N THR A 65 -3.79 15.99 1.54
CA THR A 65 -4.18 16.84 2.68
C THR A 65 -3.95 18.32 2.41
N LYS A 66 -2.96 18.66 1.57
CA LYS A 66 -2.71 20.06 1.18
C LYS A 66 -3.93 20.68 0.52
N SER A 67 -4.60 19.96 -0.38
CA SER A 67 -5.78 20.45 -1.10
C SER A 67 -6.99 20.71 -0.21
N CYS A 68 -7.00 20.19 1.03
CA CYS A 68 -8.04 20.46 2.03
C CYS A 68 -7.55 21.26 3.24
N GLY A 69 -6.37 21.90 3.14
CA GLY A 69 -5.81 22.72 4.23
C GLY A 69 -5.42 21.94 5.49
N LYS A 70 -5.33 20.60 5.41
CA LYS A 70 -4.93 19.73 6.52
C LYS A 70 -3.47 19.31 6.39
N LYS A 71 -2.88 18.92 7.51
CA LYS A 71 -1.51 18.37 7.57
C LYS A 71 -1.43 17.27 8.62
N LEU A 72 -0.82 16.15 8.26
CA LEU A 72 -0.52 15.10 9.23
C LEU A 72 0.48 15.62 10.28
N SER A 73 0.18 15.36 11.56
CA SER A 73 1.09 15.59 12.69
C SER A 73 2.32 14.68 12.59
N ALA A 74 3.39 15.01 13.34
CA ALA A 74 4.59 14.19 13.40
C ALA A 74 4.26 12.73 13.81
N LYS A 75 3.40 12.57 14.83
CA LYS A 75 2.92 11.26 15.30
C LYS A 75 2.22 10.47 14.18
N GLN A 76 1.29 11.10 13.45
CA GLN A 76 0.58 10.43 12.35
C GLN A 76 1.51 10.00 11.22
N ARG A 77 2.53 10.82 10.91
CA ARG A 77 3.55 10.46 9.90
C ARG A 77 4.35 9.24 10.35
N THR A 78 4.79 9.20 11.61
CA THR A 78 5.50 8.06 12.21
C THR A 78 4.64 6.80 12.18
N THR A 79 3.36 6.91 12.51
CA THR A 79 2.39 5.80 12.40
C THR A 79 2.27 5.30 10.97
N LEU A 80 2.11 6.20 9.99
CA LEU A 80 1.92 5.84 8.58
C LEU A 80 3.09 5.01 8.05
N VAL A 81 4.32 5.41 8.37
CA VAL A 81 5.52 4.72 7.91
C VAL A 81 5.95 3.53 8.78
N VAL A 82 5.19 3.23 9.84
CA VAL A 82 5.47 2.10 10.76
C VAL A 82 6.89 2.18 11.35
N ALA A 83 7.39 3.39 11.62
CA ALA A 83 8.80 3.64 11.97
C ALA A 83 9.28 3.01 13.29
N GLY A 84 8.35 2.58 14.16
CA GLY A 84 8.67 1.99 15.46
C GLY A 84 8.78 0.47 15.49
N VAL A 85 8.48 -0.23 14.39
CA VAL A 85 8.43 -1.70 14.37
C VAL A 85 9.72 -2.28 13.81
N LYS A 86 10.46 -3.04 14.62
CA LYS A 86 11.65 -3.75 14.14
C LYS A 86 11.25 -4.99 13.33
N ALA A 87 12.08 -5.37 12.36
CA ALA A 87 11.83 -6.54 11.53
C ALA A 87 11.69 -7.86 12.33
N ALA A 88 12.39 -7.96 13.47
CA ALA A 88 12.30 -9.11 14.37
C ALA A 88 10.94 -9.18 15.11
N GLU A 89 10.40 -8.02 15.50
CA GLU A 89 9.13 -7.91 16.23
C GLU A 89 7.93 -8.08 15.30
N LEU A 90 8.08 -7.70 14.03
CA LEU A 90 7.03 -7.76 13.01
C LEU A 90 6.37 -9.15 12.94
N GLN A 91 7.13 -10.22 13.15
CA GLN A 91 6.61 -11.58 13.05
C GLN A 91 5.51 -11.86 14.08
N GLY A 92 5.71 -11.41 15.32
CA GLY A 92 4.73 -11.55 16.40
C GLY A 92 3.56 -10.57 16.24
N LEU A 93 3.85 -9.33 15.84
CA LEU A 93 2.83 -8.28 15.72
C LEU A 93 1.79 -8.59 14.63
N VAL A 94 2.22 -9.16 13.49
CA VAL A 94 1.28 -9.58 12.44
C VAL A 94 0.39 -10.71 12.91
N GLY A 95 0.95 -11.70 13.60
CA GLY A 95 0.17 -12.81 14.17
C GLY A 95 -0.85 -12.35 15.22
N ALA A 96 -0.50 -11.34 16.02
CA ALA A 96 -1.35 -10.77 17.06
C ALA A 96 -2.37 -9.74 16.54
N GLY A 97 -2.30 -9.32 15.27
CA GLY A 97 -3.16 -8.26 14.73
C GLY A 97 -2.94 -6.89 15.38
N ASP A 98 -1.71 -6.61 15.82
CA ASP A 98 -1.39 -5.43 16.62
C ASP A 98 -1.71 -4.12 15.89
N LYS A 99 -2.17 -3.09 16.60
CA LYS A 99 -2.53 -1.80 15.98
C LYS A 99 -1.34 -1.03 15.42
N SER A 100 -0.13 -1.26 15.94
CA SER A 100 1.10 -0.58 15.50
C SER A 100 1.47 -0.90 14.05
N ILE A 101 1.01 -2.04 13.51
CA ILE A 101 1.27 -2.47 12.13
C ILE A 101 0.13 -2.10 11.16
N ARG A 102 -0.85 -1.31 11.59
CA ARG A 102 -1.93 -0.84 10.70
C ARG A 102 -1.50 0.31 9.78
N GLY A 103 -0.36 0.93 10.07
CA GLY A 103 0.32 1.88 9.18
C GLY A 103 -0.59 3.02 8.70
N VAL A 104 -0.72 3.16 7.38
CA VAL A 104 -1.54 4.19 6.73
C VAL A 104 -3.00 4.19 7.19
N GLN A 105 -3.59 3.03 7.48
CA GLN A 105 -4.96 2.95 7.96
C GLN A 105 -5.11 3.69 9.29
N GLN A 106 -4.28 3.37 10.28
CA GLN A 106 -4.36 3.98 11.60
C GLN A 106 -4.05 5.47 11.54
N ALA A 107 -3.03 5.86 10.76
CA ALA A 107 -2.64 7.27 10.63
C ALA A 107 -3.77 8.14 10.05
N LEU A 108 -4.52 7.64 9.06
CA LEU A 108 -5.62 8.37 8.45
C LEU A 108 -6.88 8.40 9.33
N ILE A 109 -7.14 7.32 10.06
CA ILE A 109 -8.23 7.28 11.06
C ILE A 109 -7.96 8.29 12.18
N ASP A 110 -6.75 8.26 12.76
CA ASP A 110 -6.33 9.17 13.83
C ASP A 110 -6.35 10.65 13.39
N ALA A 111 -6.25 10.91 12.09
CA ALA A 111 -6.32 12.24 11.51
C ALA A 111 -7.74 12.70 11.17
N GLY A 112 -8.76 11.84 11.34
CA GLY A 112 -10.12 12.12 10.86
C GLY A 112 -10.17 12.31 9.33
N LEU A 113 -9.28 11.62 8.61
CA LEU A 113 -9.14 11.68 7.16
C LEU A 113 -9.64 10.41 6.46
N GLY A 114 -9.88 9.34 7.21
CA GLY A 114 -10.28 8.05 6.65
C GLY A 114 -11.09 7.19 7.62
N LYS A 115 -11.69 6.14 7.07
CA LYS A 115 -12.44 5.11 7.78
C LYS A 115 -11.86 3.76 7.38
N ALA A 116 -11.83 2.83 8.34
CA ALA A 116 -11.51 1.45 8.02
C ALA A 116 -12.49 0.92 6.97
N VAL A 117 -11.96 0.12 6.06
CA VAL A 117 -12.72 -0.54 4.98
C VAL A 117 -12.57 -2.03 5.15
N ASN A 118 -13.68 -2.76 4.99
CA ASN A 118 -13.59 -4.21 4.94
C ASN A 118 -12.97 -4.63 3.60
N PRO A 119 -12.13 -5.68 3.57
CA PRO A 119 -11.54 -6.19 2.33
C PRO A 119 -12.51 -6.43 1.16
N GLN A 120 -13.77 -6.82 1.43
CA GLN A 120 -14.77 -7.06 0.39
C GLN A 120 -15.40 -5.78 -0.19
N ASP A 121 -15.31 -4.69 0.56
CA ASP A 121 -15.82 -3.37 0.23
C ASP A 121 -14.74 -2.47 -0.38
N ALA A 122 -13.53 -3.01 -0.55
CA ALA A 122 -12.40 -2.31 -1.15
C ALA A 122 -12.77 -1.74 -2.53
N ALA A 123 -12.31 -0.52 -2.80
CA ALA A 123 -12.54 0.20 -4.04
C ALA A 123 -11.26 0.86 -4.57
N PRO A 124 -11.17 1.16 -5.88
CA PRO A 124 -10.09 1.97 -6.43
C PRO A 124 -9.95 3.30 -5.69
N GLY A 125 -8.72 3.64 -5.31
CA GLY A 125 -8.38 4.84 -4.53
C GLY A 125 -8.23 4.58 -3.02
N ASP A 126 -8.71 3.46 -2.49
CA ASP A 126 -8.44 3.10 -1.11
C ASP A 126 -6.95 2.93 -0.85
N LEU A 127 -6.49 3.32 0.33
CA LEU A 127 -5.12 3.11 0.76
C LEU A 127 -5.04 1.80 1.55
N VAL A 128 -3.91 1.12 1.38
CA VAL A 128 -3.71 -0.21 1.94
C VAL A 128 -2.35 -0.31 2.63
N GLN A 129 -2.35 -0.92 3.81
CA GLN A 129 -1.19 -1.54 4.43
C GLN A 129 -1.44 -3.04 4.45
N TYR A 130 -0.52 -3.84 3.94
CA TYR A 130 -0.65 -5.29 3.99
C TYR A 130 0.66 -5.99 4.32
N TRP A 131 0.51 -7.18 4.86
CA TRP A 131 1.58 -8.04 5.31
C TRP A 131 1.46 -9.38 4.58
N TYR A 132 2.57 -9.89 4.06
CA TYR A 132 2.61 -11.15 3.33
C TYR A 132 3.80 -11.99 3.76
N LYS A 133 3.63 -13.31 3.74
CA LYS A 133 4.76 -14.24 3.94
C LYS A 133 5.63 -14.29 2.70
N THR A 134 6.93 -14.04 2.90
CA THR A 134 7.96 -14.25 1.89
C THR A 134 8.23 -15.76 1.69
N LYS A 135 9.03 -16.10 0.68
CA LYS A 135 9.41 -17.51 0.42
C LYS A 135 10.13 -18.18 1.60
N SER A 136 10.80 -17.41 2.46
CA SER A 136 11.44 -17.92 3.68
C SER A 136 10.50 -18.00 4.88
N GLY A 137 9.19 -17.79 4.67
CA GLY A 137 8.18 -17.83 5.73
C GLY A 137 8.09 -16.58 6.59
N LYS A 138 9.02 -15.62 6.44
CA LYS A 138 9.02 -14.36 7.19
C LYS A 138 7.96 -13.38 6.65
N TRP A 139 7.26 -12.70 7.54
CA TRP A 139 6.39 -11.57 7.21
C TRP A 139 7.20 -10.39 6.67
N ALA A 140 6.69 -9.79 5.61
CA ALA A 140 7.14 -8.52 5.04
C ALA A 140 5.94 -7.60 4.82
N GLY A 141 6.18 -6.28 4.88
CA GLY A 141 5.16 -5.25 4.70
C GLY A 141 5.20 -4.59 3.34
N HIS A 142 4.04 -4.13 2.89
CA HIS A 142 3.92 -3.23 1.77
C HIS A 142 2.74 -2.28 1.94
N ALA A 143 2.85 -1.12 1.33
CA ALA A 143 1.81 -0.10 1.33
C ALA A 143 1.58 0.42 -0.09
N GLY A 144 0.36 0.83 -0.38
CA GLY A 144 0.01 1.39 -1.68
C GLY A 144 -1.42 1.89 -1.73
N LEU A 145 -1.90 2.09 -2.96
CA LEU A 145 -3.28 2.43 -3.26
C LEU A 145 -3.90 1.31 -4.09
N ILE A 146 -5.19 1.07 -3.94
CA ILE A 146 -5.91 0.17 -4.82
C ILE A 146 -6.11 0.87 -6.17
N GLU A 147 -5.56 0.30 -7.22
CA GLU A 147 -5.78 0.74 -8.60
C GLU A 147 -7.06 0.16 -9.17
N ARG A 148 -7.28 -1.15 -8.93
CA ARG A 148 -8.36 -1.91 -9.54
C ARG A 148 -8.83 -3.02 -8.62
N VAL A 149 -10.15 -3.25 -8.62
CA VAL A 149 -10.78 -4.37 -7.94
C VAL A 149 -11.48 -5.23 -8.99
N THR A 150 -11.28 -6.54 -8.93
CA THR A 150 -11.90 -7.52 -9.82
C THR A 150 -12.49 -8.65 -9.00
N LYS A 151 -13.80 -8.86 -9.10
CA LYS A 151 -14.50 -9.93 -8.37
C LYS A 151 -14.72 -11.12 -9.29
N ASP A 152 -14.32 -12.31 -8.86
CA ASP A 152 -14.60 -13.59 -9.52
C ASP A 152 -15.67 -14.29 -8.69
N ALA A 153 -16.92 -14.23 -9.16
CA ALA A 153 -18.06 -14.82 -8.48
C ALA A 153 -18.00 -16.35 -8.42
N ALA A 154 -17.46 -17.00 -9.46
CA ALA A 154 -17.34 -18.45 -9.53
C ALA A 154 -16.35 -18.99 -8.50
N LYS A 155 -15.24 -18.28 -8.30
CA LYS A 155 -14.23 -18.65 -7.29
C LYS A 155 -14.48 -18.02 -5.92
N LYS A 156 -15.48 -17.14 -5.80
CA LYS A 156 -15.71 -16.29 -4.62
C LYS A 156 -14.41 -15.60 -4.19
N THR A 157 -13.74 -14.93 -5.12
CA THR A 157 -12.48 -14.22 -4.81
C THR A 157 -12.52 -12.78 -5.26
N THR A 158 -11.87 -11.90 -4.50
CA THR A 158 -11.66 -10.50 -4.86
C THR A 158 -10.18 -10.27 -5.14
N THR A 159 -9.84 -9.84 -6.36
CA THR A 159 -8.48 -9.49 -6.74
C THR A 159 -8.28 -7.98 -6.69
N LEU A 160 -7.31 -7.52 -5.90
CA LEU A 160 -6.91 -6.12 -5.79
C LEU A 160 -5.60 -5.90 -6.55
N THR A 161 -5.56 -4.96 -7.49
CA THR A 161 -4.31 -4.50 -8.11
C THR A 161 -3.83 -3.26 -7.36
N ILE A 162 -2.59 -3.28 -6.90
CA ILE A 162 -2.03 -2.22 -6.06
C ILE A 162 -1.15 -1.29 -6.88
N PHE A 163 -1.40 0.01 -6.83
CA PHE A 163 -0.52 1.06 -7.31
C PHE A 163 0.45 1.49 -6.20
N GLY A 164 1.75 1.50 -6.46
CA GLY A 164 2.75 1.77 -5.42
C GLY A 164 4.09 2.23 -5.94
N SER A 165 5.05 2.40 -5.02
CA SER A 165 6.41 2.90 -5.31
C SER A 165 7.26 1.96 -6.16
N HIS A 166 6.80 0.74 -6.41
CA HIS A 166 7.42 -0.19 -7.32
C HIS A 166 6.43 -1.20 -7.85
N LYS A 167 6.76 -1.75 -9.03
CA LYS A 167 6.15 -2.97 -9.54
C LYS A 167 6.61 -4.15 -8.68
N SER A 168 5.95 -4.43 -7.54
CA SER A 168 6.31 -5.57 -6.70
C SER A 168 5.91 -6.88 -7.37
N THR A 169 6.87 -7.81 -7.42
CA THR A 169 6.67 -9.19 -7.85
C THR A 169 6.03 -10.03 -6.75
N LEU A 170 4.70 -9.99 -6.61
CA LEU A 170 3.99 -11.11 -5.98
C LEU A 170 3.82 -12.32 -6.93
N ARG A 171 4.24 -12.20 -8.21
CA ARG A 171 4.26 -13.32 -9.17
C ARG A 171 5.49 -13.27 -10.08
N LYS A 172 5.93 -14.44 -10.55
CA LYS A 172 6.62 -14.57 -11.84
C LYS A 172 5.63 -14.16 -12.93
N ARG A 173 6.07 -13.38 -13.92
CA ARG A 173 5.31 -13.22 -15.16
C ARG A 173 5.11 -14.59 -15.83
N ALA A 174 4.07 -14.73 -16.65
CA ALA A 174 3.76 -15.98 -17.35
C ALA A 174 4.89 -16.45 -18.29
N ASP A 175 5.74 -15.51 -18.72
CA ASP A 175 6.95 -15.73 -19.53
C ASP A 175 8.18 -16.16 -18.71
N GLY A 176 8.06 -16.34 -17.39
CA GLY A 176 9.16 -16.72 -16.52
C GLY A 176 10.18 -15.61 -16.21
N ALA A 177 10.00 -14.40 -16.77
CA ALA A 177 10.89 -13.27 -16.51
C ALA A 177 10.75 -12.77 -15.07
N LYS A 178 11.90 -12.50 -14.44
CA LYS A 178 11.95 -11.79 -13.16
C LYS A 178 11.73 -10.30 -13.46
N ASP A 179 10.59 -9.76 -13.09
CA ASP A 179 10.42 -8.32 -12.95
C ASP A 179 11.48 -7.82 -11.97
N THR A 180 12.42 -7.03 -12.47
CA THR A 180 13.51 -6.49 -11.65
C THR A 180 12.88 -5.61 -10.57
N LYS A 181 13.35 -5.72 -9.33
CA LYS A 181 12.96 -4.82 -8.21
C LYS A 181 13.24 -3.33 -8.52
N ALA A 182 13.90 -3.04 -9.65
CA ALA A 182 14.17 -1.72 -10.20
C ALA A 182 12.97 -1.09 -10.92
N GLY A 183 11.78 -1.70 -10.88
CA GLY A 183 10.58 -1.09 -11.45
C GLY A 183 10.21 0.21 -10.74
N GLY A 184 10.12 1.30 -11.51
CA GLY A 184 9.62 2.59 -11.04
C GLY A 184 8.15 2.54 -10.58
N ILE A 185 7.67 3.66 -10.07
CA ILE A 185 6.32 3.82 -9.51
C ILE A 185 5.25 3.44 -10.54
N GLY A 186 4.27 2.64 -10.14
CA GLY A 186 3.20 2.19 -11.04
C GLY A 186 2.36 1.05 -10.50
N SER A 187 1.55 0.48 -11.40
CA SER A 187 0.75 -0.73 -11.15
C SER A 187 1.66 -1.89 -10.77
N GLY A 188 1.43 -2.46 -9.60
CA GLY A 188 2.25 -3.47 -8.97
C GLY A 188 1.47 -4.76 -8.72
N PRO A 189 1.58 -5.33 -7.51
CA PRO A 189 1.16 -6.69 -7.25
C PRO A 189 -0.37 -6.83 -7.24
N ARG A 190 -0.81 -8.07 -7.48
CA ARG A 190 -2.20 -8.48 -7.32
C ARG A 190 -2.36 -9.24 -6.00
N LEU A 191 -3.22 -8.75 -5.12
CA LEU A 191 -3.66 -9.46 -3.92
C LEU A 191 -4.94 -10.21 -4.24
N VAL A 192 -5.02 -11.49 -3.86
CA VAL A 192 -6.24 -12.29 -4.02
C VAL A 192 -6.80 -12.53 -2.63
N LEU A 193 -8.02 -12.06 -2.41
CA LEU A 193 -8.78 -12.24 -1.20
C LEU A 193 -9.80 -13.35 -1.42
N PRO A 194 -10.04 -14.21 -0.41
CA PRO A 194 -11.14 -15.16 -0.41
C PRO A 194 -12.50 -14.47 -0.27
#